data_AF-A0A8C6UMZ2-F1
#
_entry.id   AF-A0A8C6UMZ2-F1
#
_cell.length_a   1.000
_cell.length_b   1.000
_cell.length_c   1.000
_cell.angle_alpha   90.00
_cell.angle_beta   90.00
_cell.angle_gamma   90.00
#
_symmetry.space_group_name_H-M   'P 1'
#
loop_
_entity.id
_entity.type
_entity.pdbx_description
1 polymer ?
#
loop_
_entity_poly.entity_id
_entity_poly.type
_entity_poly.pdbx_seq_one_letter_code
_entity_poly.pdbx_strand_id
1 'polypeptide(L)'
;MKTPSRTGESWYIANIEKIDYEDEKVLIHYRQWSHRYDEWFEWTSPYLRPVERVQLRRQGRHDDGFHINDKVLASWSDCRFYPAKVTSVNKDGSYTVKFYDGVVQTVKGIHVKPFIKEVTSSCPVHQS
;
A
#
# COMPACT_ATOMS: atom_id res chain seq x y z
N MET A 1 5.54 4.75 -11.71
CA MET A 1 5.73 3.63 -12.66
C MET A 1 6.08 2.37 -11.87
N LYS A 2 6.02 1.19 -12.50
CA LYS A 2 6.55 -0.05 -11.91
C LYS A 2 7.86 -0.39 -12.63
N THR A 3 8.92 -0.73 -11.90
CA THR A 3 10.22 -1.18 -12.46
C THR A 3 10.59 -2.56 -11.87
N PRO A 4 11.14 -3.51 -12.65
CA PRO A 4 11.49 -4.83 -12.14
C PRO A 4 12.81 -4.81 -11.34
N SER A 5 12.97 -5.73 -10.37
CA SER A 5 14.29 -6.09 -9.86
C SER A 5 15.14 -6.81 -10.91
N ARG A 6 16.46 -6.82 -10.68
CA ARG A 6 17.50 -7.54 -11.43
C ARG A 6 17.23 -9.04 -11.65
N THR A 7 16.26 -9.65 -10.95
CA THR A 7 15.87 -11.06 -11.08
C THR A 7 14.52 -11.27 -11.77
N GLY A 8 13.86 -10.21 -12.27
CA GLY A 8 12.68 -10.32 -13.14
C GLY A 8 11.36 -10.71 -12.45
N GLU A 9 11.37 -11.08 -11.17
CA GLU A 9 10.17 -11.60 -10.48
C GLU A 9 9.45 -10.59 -9.57
N SER A 10 9.90 -9.33 -9.46
CA SER A 10 9.27 -8.34 -8.57
C SER A 10 9.25 -6.95 -9.17
N TRP A 11 8.04 -6.35 -9.25
CA TRP A 11 7.80 -5.00 -9.76
C TRP A 11 7.63 -4.00 -8.60
N TYR A 12 8.48 -2.99 -8.53
CA TYR A 12 8.48 -1.97 -7.47
C TYR A 12 7.80 -0.69 -7.94
N ILE A 13 7.04 -0.04 -7.05
CA ILE A 13 6.47 1.26 -7.36
C ILE A 13 7.58 2.31 -7.25
N ALA A 14 7.74 3.11 -8.30
CA ALA A 14 8.72 4.16 -8.35
C ALA A 14 8.15 5.47 -8.92
N ASN A 15 8.80 6.59 -8.61
CA ASN A 15 8.51 7.91 -9.11
C ASN A 15 9.61 8.34 -10.11
N ILE A 16 9.25 9.20 -11.07
CA ILE A 16 10.26 9.91 -11.87
C ILE A 16 10.69 11.11 -11.03
N GLU A 17 11.96 11.13 -10.65
CA GLU A 17 12.57 12.20 -9.88
C GLU A 17 13.11 13.30 -10.80
N LYS A 18 13.75 12.91 -11.92
CA LYS A 18 14.31 13.83 -12.92
C LYS A 18 14.15 13.29 -14.34
N ILE A 19 14.15 14.20 -15.31
CA ILE A 19 14.14 13.90 -16.74
C ILE A 19 15.34 14.61 -17.35
N ASP A 20 16.16 13.86 -18.07
CA ASP A 20 17.22 14.36 -18.93
C ASP A 20 16.77 14.22 -20.38
N TYR A 21 16.57 15.36 -21.05
CA TYR A 21 16.06 15.41 -22.42
C TYR A 21 17.17 15.28 -23.46
N GLU A 22 18.42 15.58 -23.10
CA GLU A 22 19.58 15.46 -24.02
C GLU A 22 20.00 14.00 -24.14
N ASP A 23 20.03 13.33 -23.00
CA ASP A 23 20.45 11.93 -22.86
C ASP A 23 19.28 10.95 -22.92
N GLU A 24 18.05 11.45 -23.10
CA GLU A 24 16.80 10.68 -23.21
C GLU A 24 16.56 9.72 -22.03
N LYS A 25 16.89 10.17 -20.81
CA LYS A 25 16.85 9.35 -19.59
C LYS A 25 15.93 9.93 -18.53
N VAL A 26 15.44 9.07 -17.66
CA VAL A 26 14.66 9.41 -16.49
C VAL A 26 15.31 8.82 -15.24
N LEU A 27 15.44 9.62 -14.19
CA LEU A 27 15.90 9.16 -12.89
C LEU A 27 14.71 8.59 -12.14
N ILE A 28 14.79 7.31 -11.80
CA ILE A 28 13.74 6.58 -11.12
C ILE A 28 14.08 6.45 -9.64
N HIS A 29 13.20 6.99 -8.80
CA HIS A 29 13.26 6.81 -7.35
C HIS A 29 12.26 5.75 -6.90
N TYR A 30 12.78 4.64 -6.36
CA TYR A 30 11.95 3.55 -5.84
C TYR A 30 11.30 3.95 -4.52
N ARG A 31 9.96 3.86 -4.44
CA ARG A 31 9.26 4.24 -3.21
C ARG A 31 9.69 3.34 -2.07
N GLN A 32 9.97 3.95 -0.92
CA GLN A 32 10.43 3.27 0.31
C GLN A 32 11.88 2.76 0.25
N TRP A 33 12.64 3.11 -0.79
CA TRP A 33 14.05 2.81 -0.90
C TRP A 33 14.87 4.08 -0.68
N SER A 34 16.12 3.94 -0.25
CA SER A 34 17.03 5.08 -0.14
C SER A 34 17.36 5.63 -1.54
N HIS A 35 17.55 6.95 -1.65
CA HIS A 35 18.03 7.61 -2.86
C HIS A 35 19.32 7.01 -3.44
N ARG A 36 20.09 6.26 -2.66
CA ARG A 36 21.28 5.54 -3.16
C ARG A 36 20.96 4.45 -4.19
N TYR A 37 19.69 4.06 -4.31
CA TYR A 37 19.20 3.11 -5.30
C TYR A 37 18.47 3.81 -6.46
N ASP A 38 18.56 5.15 -6.55
CA ASP A 38 18.01 5.87 -7.68
C ASP A 38 18.84 5.55 -8.92
N GLU A 39 18.14 5.25 -10.01
CA GLU A 39 18.77 4.72 -11.22
C GLU A 39 18.24 5.45 -12.44
N TRP A 40 19.15 5.77 -13.36
CA TRP A 40 18.79 6.35 -14.65
C TRP A 40 18.36 5.26 -15.62
N PHE A 41 17.16 5.41 -16.17
CA PHE A 41 16.60 4.56 -17.22
C PHE A 41 16.45 5.34 -18.51
N GLU A 42 16.59 4.70 -19.66
CA GLU A 42 16.11 5.28 -20.93
C GLU A 42 14.60 5.55 -20.82
N TRP A 43 14.15 6.73 -21.25
CA TRP A 43 12.76 7.15 -21.12
C TRP A 43 11.76 6.30 -21.92
N THR A 44 12.26 5.55 -22.92
CA THR A 44 11.54 4.60 -23.76
C THR A 44 11.66 3.17 -23.24
N SER A 45 12.34 2.96 -22.12
CA SER A 45 12.62 1.62 -21.60
C SER A 45 11.31 0.84 -21.39
N PRO A 46 11.21 -0.41 -21.89
CA PRO A 46 10.02 -1.25 -21.73
C PRO A 46 9.74 -1.62 -20.26
N TYR A 47 10.69 -1.31 -19.37
CA TYR A 47 10.59 -1.45 -17.93
C TYR A 47 9.87 -0.28 -17.26
N LEU A 48 9.62 0.82 -17.96
CA LEU A 48 8.81 1.94 -17.49
C LEU A 48 7.34 1.68 -17.80
N ARG A 49 6.73 0.78 -17.03
CA ARG A 49 5.29 0.55 -17.15
C ARG A 49 4.52 1.63 -16.38
N PRO A 50 3.51 2.26 -16.99
CA PRO A 50 2.55 3.05 -16.24
C PRO A 50 2.07 2.22 -15.05
N VAL A 51 2.11 2.80 -13.85
CA VAL A 51 1.30 2.22 -12.78
C VAL A 51 -0.11 2.43 -13.27
N GLU A 52 -0.82 1.35 -13.63
CA GLU A 52 -2.26 1.42 -13.77
C GLU A 52 -2.79 1.99 -12.46
N ARG A 53 -3.10 3.30 -12.43
CA ARG A 53 -3.65 3.97 -11.23
C ARG A 53 -4.92 3.28 -10.75
N VAL A 54 -5.56 2.52 -11.64
CA VAL A 54 -6.75 1.71 -11.37
C VAL A 54 -6.43 0.50 -10.48
N GLN A 55 -5.21 -0.07 -10.52
CA GLN A 55 -4.85 -1.26 -9.72
C GLN A 55 -4.48 -0.91 -8.27
N LEU A 56 -3.87 0.25 -7.98
CA LEU A 56 -3.53 0.61 -6.59
C LEU A 56 -4.75 0.96 -5.73
N ARG A 57 -5.85 1.42 -6.34
CA ARG A 57 -7.15 1.51 -5.64
C ARG A 57 -7.83 0.14 -5.49
N ARG A 58 -7.44 -0.86 -6.29
CA ARG A 58 -8.03 -2.21 -6.29
C ARG A 58 -7.26 -3.23 -5.45
N GLN A 59 -5.94 -3.15 -5.33
CA GLN A 59 -5.15 -4.14 -4.58
C GLN A 59 -5.28 -4.06 -3.05
N GLY A 60 -5.97 -3.04 -2.51
CA GLY A 60 -6.39 -2.99 -1.11
C GLY A 60 -7.80 -3.52 -0.85
N ARG A 61 -8.50 -4.00 -1.88
CA ARG A 61 -9.81 -4.62 -1.77
C ARG A 61 -9.76 -5.98 -2.46
N HIS A 62 -9.58 -7.02 -1.67
CA HIS A 62 -10.42 -8.18 -1.91
C HIS A 62 -11.85 -7.64 -1.93
N ASP A 63 -12.57 -7.83 -3.04
CA ASP A 63 -13.94 -7.31 -3.22
C ASP A 63 -14.92 -7.89 -2.17
N ASP A 64 -14.46 -8.90 -1.41
CA ASP A 64 -15.19 -9.60 -0.36
C ASP A 64 -15.31 -8.84 0.98
N GLY A 65 -14.78 -7.62 1.08
CA GLY A 65 -14.87 -6.82 2.32
C GLY A 65 -14.11 -7.44 3.50
N PHE A 66 -14.41 -6.99 4.73
CA PHE A 66 -13.83 -7.55 5.95
C PHE A 66 -14.69 -8.67 6.52
N HIS A 67 -14.05 -9.68 7.11
CA HIS A 67 -14.70 -10.83 7.75
C HIS A 67 -14.75 -10.66 9.27
N ILE A 68 -15.65 -11.41 9.91
CA ILE A 68 -15.68 -11.50 11.37
C ILE A 68 -14.30 -11.98 11.87
N ASN A 69 -13.79 -11.31 12.90
CA ASN A 69 -12.48 -11.44 13.50
C ASN A 69 -11.31 -10.73 12.79
N ASP A 70 -11.52 -10.12 11.63
CA ASP A 70 -10.48 -9.33 10.98
C ASP A 70 -10.05 -8.16 11.88
N LYS A 71 -8.73 -7.95 11.94
CA LYS A 71 -8.18 -6.74 12.55
C LYS A 71 -8.25 -5.61 11.54
N VAL A 72 -8.80 -4.49 11.98
CA VAL A 72 -9.04 -3.33 11.13
C VAL A 72 -8.66 -2.05 11.87
N LEU A 73 -8.53 -0.98 11.10
CA LEU A 73 -8.50 0.38 11.60
C LEU A 73 -9.88 0.99 11.36
N ALA A 74 -10.59 1.33 12.43
CA ALA A 74 -11.94 1.91 12.34
C ALA A 74 -11.93 3.39 12.75
N SER A 75 -12.72 4.21 12.05
CA SER A 75 -12.85 5.63 12.37
C SER A 75 -13.63 5.84 13.66
N TRP A 76 -13.11 6.73 14.51
CA TRP A 76 -13.79 7.27 15.68
C TRP A 76 -14.41 8.65 15.37
N SER A 77 -15.15 9.20 16.32
CA SER A 77 -15.83 10.51 16.22
C SER A 77 -14.89 11.70 16.00
N ASP A 78 -13.60 11.56 16.29
CA ASP A 78 -12.55 12.57 16.09
C ASP A 78 -11.87 12.46 14.71
N CYS A 79 -12.46 11.68 13.78
CA CYS A 79 -11.93 11.36 12.45
C CYS A 79 -10.59 10.61 12.45
N ARG A 80 -10.12 10.12 13.61
CA ARG A 80 -8.93 9.26 13.68
C ARG A 80 -9.31 7.79 13.58
N PHE A 81 -8.35 7.00 13.13
CA PHE A 81 -8.52 5.57 12.96
C PHE A 81 -7.79 4.82 14.07
N TYR A 82 -8.50 3.94 14.77
CA TYR A 82 -7.96 3.16 15.88
C TYR A 82 -8.06 1.65 15.61
N PRO A 83 -7.16 0.83 16.19
CA PRO A 83 -7.22 -0.62 16.07
C PRO A 83 -8.52 -1.18 16.65
N ALA A 84 -9.18 -2.01 15.84
CA ALA A 84 -10.41 -2.68 16.19
C ALA A 84 -10.46 -4.08 15.57
N LYS A 85 -11.41 -4.87 16.02
CA LYS A 85 -11.70 -6.21 15.52
C LYS A 85 -13.13 -6.28 15.03
N VAL A 86 -13.36 -6.77 13.80
CA VAL A 86 -14.72 -6.97 13.28
C VAL A 86 -15.42 -8.06 14.10
N THR A 87 -16.60 -7.75 14.61
CA THR A 87 -17.46 -8.67 15.37
C THR A 87 -18.72 -9.07 14.59
N SER A 88 -19.17 -8.25 13.64
CA SER A 88 -20.29 -8.57 12.74
C SER A 88 -20.11 -7.90 11.37
N VAL A 89 -20.58 -8.58 10.33
CA VAL A 89 -20.69 -8.07 8.96
C VAL A 89 -22.16 -7.97 8.61
N ASN A 90 -22.65 -6.76 8.36
CA ASN A 90 -24.07 -6.51 8.09
C ASN A 90 -24.32 -6.49 6.57
N LYS A 91 -25.54 -6.90 6.17
CA LYS A 91 -25.93 -6.98 4.74
C LYS A 91 -25.95 -5.63 4.02
N ASP A 92 -26.00 -4.54 4.77
CA ASP A 92 -25.97 -3.16 4.25
C ASP A 92 -24.55 -2.63 3.97
N GLY A 93 -23.51 -3.47 4.17
CA GLY A 93 -22.11 -3.08 3.99
C GLY A 93 -21.51 -2.33 5.18
N SER A 94 -22.18 -2.33 6.34
CA SER A 94 -21.62 -1.87 7.61
C SER A 94 -20.98 -3.00 8.41
N TYR A 95 -20.04 -2.65 9.27
CA TYR A 95 -19.31 -3.57 10.13
C TYR A 95 -19.53 -3.16 11.58
N THR A 96 -19.85 -4.12 12.44
CA THR A 96 -19.72 -3.91 13.89
C THR A 96 -18.28 -4.27 14.26
N VAL A 97 -17.60 -3.34 14.93
CA VAL A 97 -16.20 -3.48 15.35
C VAL A 97 -16.10 -3.29 16.85
N LYS A 98 -15.17 -4.01 17.48
CA LYS A 98 -14.77 -3.81 18.88
C LYS A 98 -13.37 -3.19 18.92
N PHE A 99 -13.27 -1.97 19.42
CA PHE A 99 -12.00 -1.29 19.67
C PHE A 99 -11.25 -1.94 20.84
N TYR A 100 -9.95 -1.68 20.92
CA TYR A 100 -9.09 -2.30 21.93
C TYR A 100 -9.35 -1.80 23.36
N ASP A 101 -9.96 -0.63 23.50
CA ASP A 101 -10.50 -0.10 24.77
C ASP A 101 -11.80 -0.80 25.21
N GLY A 102 -12.33 -1.71 24.38
CA GLY A 102 -13.54 -2.48 24.65
C GLY A 102 -14.81 -1.90 24.06
N VAL A 103 -14.78 -0.68 23.50
CA VAL A 103 -15.96 -0.02 22.92
C VAL A 103 -16.38 -0.72 21.63
N VAL A 104 -17.70 -0.90 21.45
CA VAL A 104 -18.28 -1.54 20.27
C VAL A 104 -19.05 -0.52 19.45
N GLN A 105 -18.81 -0.47 18.15
CA GLN A 105 -19.44 0.50 17.25
C GLN A 105 -19.74 -0.11 15.89
N THR A 106 -20.82 0.34 15.25
CA THR A 106 -21.13 0.04 13.85
C THR A 106 -20.64 1.16 12.94
N VAL A 107 -19.85 0.81 11.93
CA VAL A 107 -19.21 1.75 11.00
C VAL A 107 -19.40 1.28 9.55
N LYS A 108 -19.60 2.23 8.61
CA LYS A 108 -19.68 1.90 7.18
C LYS A 108 -18.32 1.43 6.67
N GLY A 109 -18.28 0.57 5.65
CA GLY A 109 -17.03 0.09 5.06
C GLY A 109 -16.07 1.19 4.55
N ILE A 110 -16.58 2.40 4.26
CA ILE A 110 -15.75 3.57 3.93
C ILE A 110 -14.94 4.12 5.13
N HIS A 111 -15.37 3.80 6.35
CA HIS A 111 -14.75 4.21 7.62
C HIS A 111 -13.93 3.08 8.26
N VAL A 112 -13.61 2.03 7.48
CA VAL A 112 -12.80 0.89 7.90
C VAL A 112 -11.64 0.71 6.92
N LYS A 113 -10.44 0.53 7.45
CA LYS A 113 -9.19 0.34 6.70
C LYS A 113 -8.51 -0.97 7.15
N PRO A 114 -7.70 -1.61 6.29
CA PRO A 114 -6.92 -2.77 6.69
C PRO A 114 -5.95 -2.43 7.82
N PHE A 115 -5.85 -3.31 8.82
CA PHE A 115 -4.83 -3.22 9.86
C PHE A 115 -3.52 -3.84 9.35
N ILE A 116 -2.65 -3.01 8.79
CA ILE A 116 -1.31 -3.44 8.38
C ILE A 116 -0.43 -3.36 9.64
N LYS A 117 -0.07 -4.52 10.20
CA LYS A 117 1.03 -4.56 11.17
C LYS A 117 2.27 -4.12 10.40
N GLU A 118 2.97 -3.11 10.89
CA GLU A 118 4.32 -2.80 10.41
C GLU A 118 5.13 -4.09 10.50
N VAL A 119 5.33 -4.76 9.37
CA VAL A 119 6.32 -5.82 9.27
C VAL A 119 7.63 -5.05 9.41
N THR A 120 8.26 -5.22 10.56
CA THR A 120 9.63 -4.77 10.82
C THR A 120 10.42 -4.96 9.54
N SER A 121 10.87 -3.84 8.98
CA SER A 121 11.78 -3.78 7.86
C SER A 121 13.09 -4.45 8.32
N SER A 122 13.15 -5.78 8.27
CA SER A 122 14.43 -6.46 8.36
C SER A 122 15.12 -6.19 7.04
N CYS A 123 15.89 -5.11 7.00
CA CYS A 123 16.93 -4.94 6.01
C CYS A 123 17.74 -6.25 6.01
N PRO A 124 17.83 -7.01 4.90
CA PRO A 124 18.79 -8.10 4.83
C PRO A 124 20.16 -7.45 4.89
N VAL A 125 20.82 -7.57 6.05
CA VAL A 125 22.24 -7.28 6.21
C VAL A 125 22.96 -8.28 5.31
N HIS A 126 23.38 -7.86 4.12
CA HIS A 126 24.38 -8.60 3.38
C HIS A 126 25.71 -8.34 4.09
N GLN A 127 26.17 -9.36 4.82
CA GLN A 127 27.56 -9.47 5.23
C GLN A 127 28.45 -9.60 3.98
N SER A 128 29.62 -8.99 4.13
CA SER A 128 30.75 -8.82 3.21
C SER A 128 31.18 -10.05 2.43
#